data_AF-A0A661XDT6-F1
#
_entry.id   AF-A0A661XDT6-F1
#
_cell.length_a   1.000
_cell.length_b   1.000
_cell.length_c   1.000
_cell.angle_alpha   90.00
_cell.angle_beta   90.00
_cell.angle_gamma   90.00
#
_symmetry.space_group_name_H-M   'P 1'
#
loop_
_entity.id
_entity.type
_entity.pdbx_description
1 polymer ?
#
loop_
_entity_poly.entity_id
_entity_poly.type
_entity_poly.pdbx_seq_one_letter_code
_entity_poly.pdbx_strand_id
1 'polypeptide(L)'
;RSEVQDLLDLVDIVTGCASKHVRDLVKPLAQVGTAIPLFALTEVGKELVIERAKEIETPVLINTMPLPVLPEQKQPAGWRSQMRSV
;
A
#
# COMPACT_ATOMS: atom_id res chain seq x y z
N ARG A 1 -17.44 4.15 3.52
CA ARG A 1 -16.70 4.78 2.40
C ARG A 1 -16.22 6.18 2.79
N SER A 2 -17.06 7.00 3.42
CA SER A 2 -16.63 8.27 4.06
C SER A 2 -15.44 8.07 4.99
N GLU A 3 -15.54 7.15 5.96
CA GLU A 3 -14.47 6.94 6.97
C GLU A 3 -13.10 6.56 6.36
N VAL A 4 -13.10 5.83 5.24
CA VAL A 4 -11.84 5.47 4.55
C VAL A 4 -11.28 6.69 3.84
N GLN A 5 -12.12 7.51 3.20
CA GLN A 5 -11.67 8.75 2.58
C GLN A 5 -11.13 9.72 3.65
N ASP A 6 -11.86 9.89 4.76
CA ASP A 6 -11.42 10.71 5.89
C ASP A 6 -10.05 10.24 6.42
N LEU A 7 -9.84 8.92 6.53
CA LEU A 7 -8.53 8.37 6.88
C LEU A 7 -7.46 8.73 5.84
N LEU A 8 -7.73 8.52 4.55
CA LEU A 8 -6.77 8.78 3.48
C LEU A 8 -6.38 10.27 3.41
N ASP A 9 -7.28 11.17 3.78
CA ASP A 9 -7.04 12.62 3.78
C ASP A 9 -6.25 13.10 5.01
N LEU A 10 -6.12 12.26 6.06
CA LEU A 10 -5.50 12.60 7.34
C LEU A 10 -4.12 11.97 7.58
N VAL A 11 -3.64 11.09 6.69
CA VAL A 11 -2.41 10.32 6.90
C VAL A 11 -1.40 10.50 5.77
N ASP A 12 -0.12 10.53 6.12
CA ASP A 12 0.97 10.56 5.13
C ASP A 12 1.20 9.19 4.48
N ILE A 13 0.98 8.12 5.25
CA ILE A 13 1.20 6.73 4.84
C ILE A 13 0.05 5.85 5.32
N VAL A 14 -0.40 4.92 4.48
CA VAL A 14 -1.42 3.93 4.83
C VAL A 14 -1.04 2.53 4.31
N THR A 15 -1.45 1.47 5.01
CA THR A 15 -1.31 0.10 4.54
C THR A 15 -2.63 -0.44 3.98
N GLY A 16 -2.55 -1.15 2.86
CA GLY A 16 -3.73 -1.69 2.16
C GLY A 16 -3.94 -3.20 2.32
N CYS A 17 -3.11 -3.90 3.11
CA CYS A 17 -3.13 -5.37 3.17
C CYS A 17 -4.46 -5.94 3.71
N ALA A 18 -5.07 -5.29 4.70
CA ALA A 18 -6.29 -5.78 5.35
C ALA A 18 -7.59 -5.16 4.79
N SER A 19 -7.51 -4.12 3.97
CA SER A 19 -8.68 -3.35 3.54
C SER A 19 -8.76 -3.25 2.02
N LYS A 20 -9.73 -3.94 1.43
CA LYS A 20 -10.09 -3.76 0.02
C LYS A 20 -10.49 -2.31 -0.27
N HIS A 21 -11.23 -1.66 0.64
CA HIS A 21 -11.67 -0.28 0.45
C HIS A 21 -10.51 0.72 0.38
N VAL A 22 -9.44 0.52 1.16
CA VAL A 22 -8.22 1.33 1.03
C VAL A 22 -7.59 1.12 -0.34
N ARG A 23 -7.41 -0.14 -0.77
CA ARG A 23 -6.84 -0.47 -2.09
C ARG A 23 -7.62 0.12 -3.27
N ASP A 24 -8.95 0.15 -3.16
CA ASP A 24 -9.83 0.64 -4.22
C ASP A 24 -9.87 2.19 -4.31
N LEU A 25 -9.57 2.90 -3.22
CA LEU A 25 -9.72 4.36 -3.13
C LEU A 25 -8.39 5.13 -3.14
N VAL A 26 -7.29 4.48 -2.78
CA VAL A 26 -5.99 5.13 -2.61
C VAL A 26 -5.43 5.68 -3.94
N LYS A 27 -4.81 6.87 -3.87
CA LYS A 27 -4.11 7.52 -4.99
C LYS A 27 -2.68 7.88 -4.55
N PRO A 28 -1.76 6.90 -4.47
CA PRO A 28 -0.48 7.11 -3.83
C PRO A 28 0.53 7.83 -4.73
N LEU A 29 1.41 8.61 -4.11
CA LEU A 29 2.58 9.22 -4.74
C LEU A 29 3.78 8.26 -4.79
N ALA A 30 3.84 7.32 -3.86
CA ALA A 30 4.78 6.20 -3.87
C ALA A 30 4.15 4.96 -3.22
N GLN A 31 4.61 3.77 -3.63
CA GLN A 31 4.17 2.50 -3.09
C GLN A 31 5.38 1.64 -2.74
N VAL A 32 5.33 1.00 -1.56
CA VAL A 32 6.30 0.01 -1.11
C VAL A 32 5.62 -1.35 -1.05
N GLY A 33 6.20 -2.32 -1.77
CA GLY A 33 5.72 -3.70 -1.78
C GLY A 33 4.39 -3.90 -2.52
N THR A 34 4.14 -5.15 -2.92
CA THR A 34 2.90 -5.55 -3.62
C THR A 34 2.08 -6.60 -2.85
N ALA A 35 2.73 -7.38 -1.97
CA ALA A 35 2.06 -8.36 -1.11
C ALA A 35 1.51 -7.72 0.18
N ILE A 36 2.30 -6.84 0.80
CA ILE A 36 1.88 -5.97 1.91
C ILE A 36 2.00 -4.54 1.39
N PRO A 37 0.98 -4.03 0.67
CA PRO A 37 1.09 -2.74 0.01
C PRO A 37 1.05 -1.61 1.04
N LEU A 38 2.10 -0.80 1.04
CA LEU A 38 2.22 0.43 1.80
C LEU A 38 2.24 1.62 0.83
N PHE A 39 1.43 2.62 1.11
CA PHE A 39 1.12 3.72 0.20
C PHE A 39 1.47 5.05 0.85
N ALA A 40 2.31 5.85 0.21
CA ALA A 40 2.55 7.24 0.59
C ALA A 40 1.57 8.16 -0.15
N LEU A 41 0.86 9.02 0.59
CA LEU A 41 -0.24 9.85 0.08
C LEU A 41 0.14 11.33 -0.05
N THR A 42 1.12 11.77 0.74
CA THR A 42 1.64 13.15 0.77
C THR A 42 3.10 13.18 0.34
N GLU A 43 3.63 14.35 0.00
CA GLU A 43 5.06 14.51 -0.29
C GLU A 43 5.93 14.13 0.92
N VAL A 44 5.51 14.48 2.14
CA VAL A 44 6.17 14.04 3.38
C VAL A 44 6.15 12.51 3.49
N GLY A 45 5.01 11.87 3.23
CA GLY A 45 4.92 10.41 3.22
C GLY A 45 5.86 9.77 2.20
N LYS A 46 6.03 10.40 1.04
CA LYS A 46 6.95 9.94 -0.01
C LYS A 46 8.42 10.07 0.42
N GLU A 47 8.78 11.19 1.05
CA GLU A 47 10.11 11.38 1.64
C GLU A 47 10.40 10.29 2.68
N LEU A 48 9.47 10.06 3.62
CA LEU A 48 9.63 9.05 4.68
C LEU A 48 9.90 7.64 4.13
N VAL A 49 9.18 7.21 3.08
CA VAL A 49 9.42 5.88 2.50
C VAL A 49 10.75 5.80 1.74
N ILE A 50 11.20 6.89 1.12
CA ILE A 50 12.50 6.97 0.44
C ILE A 50 13.65 6.98 1.46
N GLU A 51 13.51 7.73 2.55
CA GLU A 51 14.48 7.70 3.65
C GLU A 51 14.61 6.29 4.23
N ARG A 52 13.49 5.59 4.46
CA ARG A 52 13.54 4.20 4.90
C ARG A 52 14.24 3.29 3.89
N ALA A 53 14.10 3.55 2.59
CA ALA A 53 14.74 2.77 1.53
C ALA A 53 16.26 2.89 1.51
N LYS A 54 16.85 4.01 1.98
CA LYS A 54 18.31 4.19 2.10
C LYS A 54 18.94 3.20 3.09
N GLU A 55 18.17 2.79 4.08
CA GLU A 55 18.57 1.87 5.16
C GLU A 55 18.30 0.40 4.81
N ILE A 56 17.92 0.08 3.56
CA ILE A 56 17.73 -1.29 3.10
C ILE A 56 19.07 -1.82 2.58
N GLU A 57 19.61 -2.86 3.22
CA GLU A 57 20.89 -3.45 2.86
C GLU A 57 20.88 -4.17 1.49
N THR A 58 19.71 -4.64 1.06
CA THR A 58 19.54 -5.29 -0.24
C THR A 58 19.32 -4.27 -1.35
N PRO A 59 19.73 -4.57 -2.60
CA PRO A 59 19.54 -3.64 -3.72
C PRO A 59 18.07 -3.23 -3.91
N VAL A 60 17.84 -1.93 -4.05
CA VAL A 60 16.51 -1.33 -4.26
C VAL A 60 16.32 -0.95 -5.72
N LEU A 61 15.21 -1.40 -6.32
CA LEU A 61 14.76 -0.94 -7.63
C LEU A 61 13.70 0.15 -7.45
N ILE A 62 13.92 1.32 -8.04
CA ILE A 62 12.94 2.41 -8.09
C ILE A 62 12.54 2.63 -9.55
N ASN A 63 11.25 2.57 -9.84
CA ASN A 63 10.69 2.84 -11.16
C ASN A 63 9.41 3.68 -11.05
N THR A 64 8.97 4.23 -12.18
CA THR A 64 7.70 4.95 -12.29
C THR A 64 6.70 4.13 -13.11
N MET A 65 5.45 4.10 -12.67
CA MET A 65 4.32 3.44 -13.36
C MET A 65 3.00 3.92 -12.75
N PRO A 66 1.85 3.67 -13.40
CA PRO A 66 0.55 3.90 -12.78
C PRO A 66 0.44 3.13 -11.45
N LEU A 67 0.05 3.83 -10.39
CA LEU A 67 -0.19 3.26 -9.06
C LEU A 67 -1.69 3.29 -8.71
N PRO A 68 -2.19 2.42 -7.82
CA PRO A 68 -1.46 1.37 -7.10
C PRO A 68 -1.23 0.10 -7.96
N VAL A 69 -0.11 -0.59 -7.71
CA VAL A 69 0.22 -1.88 -8.33
C VAL A 69 -0.22 -3.00 -7.39
N LEU A 70 -1.27 -3.72 -7.75
CA LEU A 70 -1.93 -4.71 -6.89
C LEU A 70 -2.20 -6.03 -7.61
N PRO A 71 -1.16 -6.86 -7.90
CA PRO A 71 -1.34 -8.13 -8.58
C PRO A 71 -2.23 -9.07 -7.75
N GLU A 72 -3.29 -9.60 -8.34
CA GLU A 72 -4.32 -10.38 -7.64
C GLU A 72 -3.74 -11.58 -6.88
N GLN A 73 -2.74 -12.26 -7.47
CA GLN A 73 -2.07 -13.42 -6.87
C GLN A 73 -1.27 -13.08 -5.61
N LYS A 74 -0.91 -11.81 -5.43
CA LYS A 74 -0.15 -11.32 -4.26
C LYS A 74 -1.05 -10.68 -3.20
N GLN A 75 -2.32 -10.43 -3.53
CA GLN A 75 -3.23 -9.81 -2.58
C GLN A 75 -3.66 -10.82 -1.50
N PRO A 76 -3.74 -10.41 -0.22
CA PRO A 76 -4.24 -11.27 0.83
C PRO A 76 -5.64 -11.78 0.50
N ALA A 77 -5.79 -13.10 0.48
CA ALA A 77 -7.10 -13.73 0.39
C ALA A 77 -7.86 -13.39 1.68
N GLY A 78 -9.12 -12.96 1.59
CA GLY A 78 -9.88 -12.56 2.77
C GLY A 78 -10.04 -13.75 3.75
N TRP A 79 -10.21 -13.46 5.05
CA TRP A 79 -10.37 -14.50 6.09
C TRP A 79 -11.44 -15.56 5.75
N ARG A 80 -12.48 -15.18 5.01
CA ARG A 80 -13.57 -16.07 4.55
C ARG A 80 -13.13 -17.12 3.54
N SER A 81 -12.10 -16.86 2.72
CA SER A 81 -11.59 -17.84 1.77
C SER A 81 -10.63 -18.83 2.43
N GLN A 82 -9.93 -18.44 3.50
CA GLN A 82 -9.07 -19.33 4.30
C GLN A 82 -9.85 -20.29 5.21
N MET A 83 -11.04 -19.90 5.70
CA MET A 83 -11.89 -20.78 6.51
C MET A 83 -12.66 -21.85 5.70
N ARG A 84 -12.77 -21.73 4.37
CA ARG A 84 -13.41 -22.76 3.51
C ARG A 84 -12.47 -23.92 3.17
N SER A 85 -11.20 -23.80 3.53
CA SER A 85 -10.14 -24.79 3.30
C SER A 85 -9.74 -25.55 4.56
N VAL A 86 -10.51 -25.43 5.64
CA VAL A 86 -10.34 -26.18 6.90
C VAL A 86 -11.63 -26.92 7.22
#